data_AF-A0AAV9HUW2-F1
#
_entry.id   AF-A0AAV9HUW2-F1
#
_cell.length_a   1.000
_cell.length_b   1.000
_cell.length_c   1.000
_cell.angle_alpha   90.00
_cell.angle_beta   90.00
_cell.angle_gamma   90.00
#
_symmetry.space_group_name_H-M   'P 1'
#
loop_
_entity.id
_entity.type
_entity.pdbx_description
1 polymer ?
#
loop_
_entity_poly.entity_id
_entity_poly.type
_entity_poly.pdbx_seq_one_letter_code
_entity_poly.pdbx_strand_id
1 'polypeptide(L)'
;MQFSTLLLTALASVASAQRTWVVTVAQNGSLTYSPNKITAAPGEFVQFQFLAGNHTVTQSTFDKPCQPVAMHSNATGFHSGFQPVAASASMGMVPTYTIQINNTNPLWLYCAQGRHCENGMVMVINEPATNPNRTLENYKALAAGAQTVLPGNATVGGGTSGTVDTPTGTTPGGDAASSSPAAAGAGMLSAPAIFTLLSAGAAAALFL
;
A
#
# COMPACT_ATOMS: atom_id res chain seq x y z
N MET A 1 17.13 -58.51 -27.97
CA MET A 1 17.42 -57.77 -26.73
C MET A 1 17.08 -56.31 -26.99
N GLN A 2 15.98 -55.82 -26.41
CA GLN A 2 15.49 -54.46 -26.59
C GLN A 2 16.09 -53.58 -25.49
N PHE A 3 16.89 -52.58 -25.88
CA PHE A 3 17.44 -51.60 -24.94
C PHE A 3 16.42 -50.46 -24.78
N SER A 4 15.70 -50.47 -23.67
CA SER A 4 14.85 -49.35 -23.25
C SER A 4 15.71 -48.20 -22.75
N THR A 5 15.79 -47.11 -23.52
CA THR A 5 16.37 -45.84 -23.10
C THR A 5 15.35 -45.05 -22.28
N LEU A 6 15.61 -44.92 -20.98
CA LEU A 6 14.88 -44.06 -20.07
C LEU A 6 15.41 -42.62 -20.20
N LEU A 7 14.66 -41.73 -20.84
CA LEU A 7 14.93 -40.29 -20.90
C LEU A 7 14.48 -39.65 -19.58
N LEU A 8 15.45 -39.27 -18.75
CA LEU A 8 15.23 -38.51 -17.52
C LEU A 8 15.21 -37.00 -17.87
N THR A 9 14.03 -36.41 -18.06
CA THR A 9 13.89 -34.96 -18.20
C THR A 9 14.07 -34.29 -16.84
N ALA A 10 15.24 -33.71 -16.59
CA ALA A 10 15.48 -32.87 -15.43
C ALA A 10 14.68 -31.56 -15.58
N LEU A 11 13.65 -31.35 -14.76
CA LEU A 11 13.01 -30.05 -14.59
C LEU A 11 13.93 -29.17 -13.75
N ALA A 12 14.74 -28.34 -14.41
CA ALA A 12 15.46 -27.26 -13.74
C ALA A 12 14.44 -26.16 -13.37
N SER A 13 13.98 -26.16 -12.13
CA SER A 13 13.21 -25.04 -11.57
C SER A 13 14.14 -23.84 -11.39
N VAL A 14 14.12 -22.93 -12.36
CA VAL A 14 14.75 -21.60 -12.21
C VAL A 14 13.94 -20.80 -11.21
N ALA A 15 14.34 -20.83 -9.93
CA ALA A 15 13.86 -19.89 -8.94
C ALA A 15 14.43 -18.51 -9.28
N SER A 16 13.69 -17.70 -10.03
CA SER A 16 14.02 -16.29 -10.23
C SER A 16 13.79 -15.53 -8.92
N ALA A 17 14.86 -15.02 -8.30
CA ALA A 17 14.73 -14.09 -7.18
C ALA A 17 13.95 -12.85 -7.64
N GLN A 18 12.76 -12.62 -7.09
CA GLN A 18 11.97 -11.44 -7.41
C GLN A 18 12.61 -10.20 -6.78
N ARG A 19 13.13 -9.29 -7.60
CA ARG A 19 13.71 -8.03 -7.13
C ARG A 19 12.62 -7.13 -6.56
N THR A 20 12.92 -6.45 -5.46
CA THR A 20 12.11 -5.35 -4.92
C THR A 20 12.87 -4.03 -5.04
N TRP A 21 12.28 -3.07 -5.74
CA TRP A 21 12.76 -1.70 -5.80
C TRP A 21 12.23 -0.92 -4.60
N VAL A 22 13.11 -0.27 -3.85
CA VAL A 22 12.72 0.59 -2.74
C VAL A 22 12.68 2.03 -3.23
N VAL A 23 11.53 2.69 -3.03
CA VAL A 23 11.33 4.11 -3.30
C VAL A 23 11.01 4.78 -1.97
N THR A 24 11.87 5.70 -1.54
CA THR A 24 11.60 6.51 -0.35
C THR A 24 10.67 7.66 -0.72
N VAL A 25 9.65 7.89 0.10
CA VAL A 25 8.66 8.95 -0.07
C VAL A 25 8.91 10.00 1.00
N ALA A 26 9.09 11.24 0.57
CA ALA A 26 9.37 12.37 1.44
C ALA A 26 10.60 12.22 2.34
N GLN A 27 11.68 11.67 1.77
CA GLN A 27 12.97 11.62 2.45
C GLN A 27 13.38 13.02 2.91
N ASN A 28 13.79 13.14 4.18
CA ASN A 28 14.11 14.41 4.84
C ASN A 28 13.00 15.48 4.76
N GLY A 29 11.73 15.06 4.68
CA GLY A 29 10.59 15.99 4.57
C GLY A 29 10.42 16.62 3.17
N SER A 30 11.10 16.11 2.15
CA SER A 30 10.99 16.63 0.78
C SER A 30 9.66 16.28 0.10
N LEU A 31 9.30 16.98 -0.97
CA LEU A 31 8.15 16.63 -1.83
C LEU A 31 8.59 15.73 -2.99
N THR A 32 9.27 14.63 -2.69
CA THR A 32 9.85 13.76 -3.71
C THR A 32 9.61 12.27 -3.46
N TYR A 33 9.59 11.53 -4.55
CA TYR A 33 9.87 10.09 -4.58
C TYR A 33 11.35 9.92 -4.91
N SER A 34 12.08 9.07 -4.20
CA SER A 34 13.51 8.84 -4.44
C SER A 34 13.84 7.34 -4.46
N PRO A 35 14.23 6.78 -5.62
CA PRO A 35 14.32 7.43 -6.94
C PRO A 35 12.93 7.77 -7.53
N ASN A 36 12.84 8.83 -8.34
CA ASN A 36 11.62 9.22 -9.08
C ASN A 36 11.54 8.66 -10.50
N LYS A 37 12.54 7.89 -10.92
CA LYS A 37 12.59 7.17 -12.19
C LYS A 37 13.19 5.80 -11.93
N ILE A 38 12.45 4.74 -12.27
CA ILE A 38 12.93 3.36 -12.17
C ILE A 38 12.56 2.58 -13.43
N THR A 39 13.35 1.56 -13.74
CA THR A 39 13.08 0.59 -14.82
C THR A 39 12.97 -0.79 -14.19
N ALA A 40 11.77 -1.34 -14.12
CA ALA A 40 11.44 -2.58 -13.42
C ALA A 40 10.84 -3.61 -14.38
N ALA A 41 11.27 -4.86 -14.25
CA ALA A 41 10.80 -5.98 -15.07
C ALA A 41 9.47 -6.56 -14.55
N PRO A 42 8.67 -7.21 -15.41
CA PRO A 42 7.48 -7.92 -14.98
C PRO A 42 7.81 -8.98 -13.92
N GLY A 43 7.00 -9.07 -12.87
CA GLY A 43 7.22 -9.97 -11.73
C GLY A 43 8.09 -9.39 -10.61
N GLU A 44 8.70 -8.22 -10.81
CA GLU A 44 9.37 -7.45 -9.74
C GLU A 44 8.35 -6.64 -8.93
N PHE A 45 8.79 -6.15 -7.77
CA PHE A 45 7.99 -5.32 -6.88
C PHE A 45 8.58 -3.91 -6.73
N VAL A 46 7.72 -2.94 -6.44
CA VAL A 46 8.13 -1.58 -6.05
C VAL A 46 7.49 -1.29 -4.70
N GLN A 47 8.33 -1.13 -3.67
CA GLN A 47 7.92 -0.79 -2.32
C GLN A 47 8.21 0.67 -2.04
N PHE A 48 7.15 1.41 -1.73
CA PHE A 48 7.20 2.79 -1.29
C PHE A 48 7.32 2.83 0.24
N GLN A 49 8.35 3.49 0.75
CA GLN A 49 8.58 3.66 2.19
C GLN A 49 8.40 5.13 2.57
N PHE A 50 7.42 5.43 3.41
CA PHE A 50 7.02 6.80 3.74
C PHE A 50 7.79 7.30 4.95
N LEU A 51 8.62 8.33 4.77
CA LEU A 51 9.60 8.75 5.80
C LEU A 51 9.23 10.04 6.54
N ALA A 52 8.35 10.86 5.97
CA ALA A 52 7.83 12.06 6.63
C ALA A 52 6.41 12.40 6.18
N GLY A 53 5.72 13.20 6.99
CA GLY A 53 4.44 13.80 6.63
C GLY A 53 3.32 12.79 6.37
N ASN A 54 2.45 13.14 5.42
CA ASN A 54 1.36 12.32 4.94
C ASN A 54 1.28 12.43 3.42
N HIS A 55 1.58 11.34 2.72
CA HIS A 55 1.67 11.32 1.26
C HIS A 55 0.92 10.12 0.70
N THR A 56 0.71 10.12 -0.61
CA THR A 56 0.11 9.00 -1.33
C THR A 56 1.01 8.57 -2.47
N VAL A 57 0.71 7.42 -3.04
CA VAL A 57 1.15 6.99 -4.36
C VAL A 57 -0.11 6.69 -5.15
N THR A 58 -0.34 7.47 -6.21
CA THR A 58 -1.53 7.34 -7.04
C THR A 58 -1.14 7.25 -8.50
N GLN A 59 -1.71 6.28 -9.22
CA GLN A 59 -1.48 6.17 -10.66
C GLN A 59 -2.35 7.18 -11.43
N SER A 60 -1.76 7.82 -12.44
CA SER A 60 -2.42 8.64 -13.44
C SER A 60 -2.08 8.16 -14.86
N THR A 61 -2.56 8.90 -15.87
CA THR A 61 -1.98 8.85 -17.21
C THR A 61 -0.88 9.90 -17.35
N PHE A 62 -0.08 9.81 -18.42
CA PHE A 62 0.89 10.86 -18.76
C PHE A 62 0.19 12.19 -19.08
N ASP A 63 -0.88 12.14 -19.86
CA ASP A 63 -1.53 13.35 -20.41
C ASP A 63 -2.43 14.06 -19.39
N LYS A 64 -2.78 13.37 -18.29
CA LYS A 64 -3.60 13.88 -17.19
C LYS A 64 -2.89 13.65 -15.85
N PRO A 65 -1.75 14.33 -15.61
CA PRO A 65 -1.08 14.29 -14.31
C PRO A 65 -2.02 14.78 -13.21
N CYS A 66 -1.71 14.38 -11.98
CA CYS A 66 -2.44 14.78 -10.78
C CYS A 66 -3.89 14.30 -10.72
N GLN A 67 -4.34 13.48 -11.68
CA GLN A 67 -5.69 12.92 -11.71
C GLN A 67 -5.64 11.39 -11.77
N PRO A 68 -6.53 10.68 -11.06
CA PRO A 68 -6.53 9.22 -11.03
C PRO A 68 -6.70 8.63 -12.43
N VAL A 69 -5.93 7.59 -12.75
CA VAL A 69 -5.94 6.95 -14.08
C VAL A 69 -7.32 6.42 -14.48
N ALA A 70 -8.14 6.01 -13.52
CA ALA A 70 -9.52 5.55 -13.74
C ALA A 70 -10.46 6.65 -14.27
N MET A 71 -10.12 7.92 -14.12
CA MET A 71 -10.92 9.02 -14.68
C MET A 71 -10.69 9.24 -16.18
N HIS A 72 -9.56 8.74 -16.70
CA HIS A 72 -9.07 9.08 -18.05
C HIS A 72 -8.72 7.86 -18.89
N SER A 73 -9.00 6.66 -18.39
CA SER A 73 -8.72 5.40 -19.06
C SER A 73 -9.60 4.28 -18.50
N ASN A 74 -9.60 3.13 -19.17
CA ASN A 74 -10.29 1.92 -18.70
C ASN A 74 -9.48 1.14 -17.64
N ALA A 75 -8.34 1.66 -17.20
CA ALA A 75 -7.55 1.04 -16.14
C ALA A 75 -8.06 1.47 -14.77
N THR A 76 -8.34 0.51 -13.87
CA THR A 76 -8.68 0.80 -12.46
C THR A 76 -7.56 1.58 -11.76
N GLY A 77 -6.31 1.27 -12.10
CA GLY A 77 -5.15 1.84 -11.46
C GLY A 77 -4.97 1.43 -10.01
N PHE A 78 -4.08 2.13 -9.32
CA PHE A 78 -3.84 1.94 -7.90
C PHE A 78 -3.68 3.25 -7.14
N HIS A 79 -4.03 3.19 -5.86
CA HIS A 79 -3.92 4.29 -4.92
C HIS A 79 -3.57 3.74 -3.53
N SER A 80 -2.50 4.23 -2.93
CA SER A 80 -2.07 3.78 -1.60
C SER A 80 -2.98 4.23 -0.46
N GLY A 81 -3.88 5.19 -0.70
CA GLY A 81 -4.42 6.02 0.38
C GLY A 81 -3.35 6.92 0.99
N PHE A 82 -3.76 7.72 1.98
CA PHE A 82 -2.86 8.50 2.81
C PHE A 82 -2.06 7.61 3.75
N GLN A 83 -0.75 7.86 3.82
CA GLN A 83 0.21 7.12 4.65
C GLN A 83 0.80 8.07 5.71
N PRO A 84 0.10 8.30 6.83
CA PRO A 84 0.54 9.24 7.86
C PRO A 84 1.70 8.65 8.69
N VAL A 85 2.91 9.16 8.47
CA VAL A 85 4.13 8.62 9.10
C VAL A 85 4.08 8.72 10.63
N ALA A 86 3.48 9.78 11.17
CA ALA A 86 3.34 9.95 12.62
C ALA A 86 2.58 8.80 13.30
N ALA A 87 1.59 8.21 12.61
CA ALA A 87 0.79 7.10 13.14
C ALA A 87 1.58 5.79 13.18
N SER A 88 2.50 5.55 12.23
CA SER A 88 3.36 4.36 12.25
C SER A 88 4.58 4.54 13.15
N ALA A 89 5.10 5.77 13.26
CA ALA A 89 6.24 6.10 14.12
C ALA A 89 5.94 5.85 15.61
N SER A 90 4.71 6.09 16.07
CA SER A 90 4.29 5.76 17.45
C SER A 90 4.35 4.26 17.76
N MET A 91 4.39 3.41 16.73
CA MET A 91 4.56 1.95 16.82
C MET A 91 5.98 1.50 16.45
N GLY A 92 6.92 2.43 16.21
CA GLY A 92 8.28 2.10 15.77
C GLY A 92 8.38 1.55 14.34
N MET A 93 7.37 1.82 13.50
CA MET A 93 7.25 1.27 12.15
C MET A 93 7.34 2.36 11.07
N VAL A 94 7.71 1.96 9.86
CA VAL A 94 7.65 2.80 8.65
C VAL A 94 6.46 2.35 7.81
N PRO A 95 5.50 3.24 7.45
CA PRO A 95 4.42 2.87 6.56
C PRO A 95 4.99 2.47 5.19
N THR A 96 4.43 1.41 4.62
CA THR A 96 4.82 0.95 3.29
C THR A 96 3.63 0.64 2.40
N TYR A 97 3.82 0.85 1.10
CA TYR A 97 2.87 0.45 0.06
C TYR A 97 3.65 -0.29 -1.02
N THR A 98 3.25 -1.49 -1.39
CA THR A 98 3.98 -2.30 -2.38
C THR A 98 3.08 -2.59 -3.57
N ILE A 99 3.59 -2.39 -4.79
CA ILE A 99 2.92 -2.81 -6.03
C ILE A 99 3.76 -3.88 -6.74
N GLN A 100 3.07 -4.77 -7.45
CA GLN A 100 3.71 -5.69 -8.39
C GLN A 100 3.74 -5.09 -9.80
N ILE A 101 4.86 -5.26 -10.49
CA ILE A 101 5.00 -4.85 -11.89
C ILE A 101 4.50 -5.97 -12.79
N ASN A 102 3.39 -5.72 -13.50
CA ASN A 102 2.74 -6.74 -14.33
C ASN A 102 3.25 -6.78 -15.77
N ASN A 103 3.79 -5.67 -16.27
CA ASN A 103 4.32 -5.53 -17.62
C ASN A 103 5.31 -4.35 -17.67
N THR A 104 5.91 -4.12 -18.84
CA THR A 104 6.86 -3.03 -19.07
C THR A 104 6.19 -1.71 -19.49
N ASN A 105 4.87 -1.58 -19.39
CA ASN A 105 4.20 -0.34 -19.77
C ASN A 105 4.57 0.78 -18.79
N PRO A 106 4.70 2.04 -19.25
CA PRO A 106 4.99 3.16 -18.36
C PRO A 106 3.90 3.37 -17.31
N LEU A 107 4.29 3.51 -16.05
CA LEU A 107 3.41 3.92 -14.96
C LEU A 107 3.79 5.33 -14.50
N TRP A 108 2.84 6.25 -14.60
CA TRP A 108 2.99 7.64 -14.18
C TRP A 108 2.30 7.83 -12.85
N LEU A 109 3.04 8.27 -11.84
CA LEU A 109 2.57 8.32 -10.46
C LEU A 109 2.66 9.74 -9.90
N TYR A 110 1.75 10.06 -9.01
CA TYR A 110 1.71 11.36 -8.33
C TYR A 110 1.28 11.23 -6.86
N CYS A 111 1.61 12.26 -6.08
CA CYS A 111 1.12 12.43 -4.73
C CYS A 111 -0.17 13.26 -4.74
N ALA A 112 -1.25 12.72 -4.20
CA ALA A 112 -2.56 13.35 -4.17
C ALA A 112 -2.79 14.24 -2.93
N GLN A 113 -1.73 14.52 -2.15
CA GLN A 113 -1.80 15.41 -0.99
C GLN A 113 -1.72 16.88 -1.45
N GLY A 114 -2.81 17.63 -1.28
CA GLY A 114 -2.83 19.08 -1.52
C GLY A 114 -2.26 19.45 -2.89
N ARG A 115 -1.25 20.33 -2.91
CA ARG A 115 -0.56 20.77 -4.14
C ARG A 115 0.76 20.04 -4.40
N HIS A 116 0.97 18.85 -3.82
CA HIS A 116 2.26 18.15 -3.91
C HIS A 116 2.57 17.75 -5.36
N CYS A 117 1.58 17.27 -6.11
CA CYS A 117 1.77 16.90 -7.52
C CYS A 117 2.18 18.11 -8.37
N GLU A 118 1.47 19.23 -8.23
CA GLU A 118 1.73 20.49 -8.93
C GLU A 118 3.11 21.06 -8.57
N ASN A 119 3.57 20.81 -7.35
CA ASN A 119 4.91 21.18 -6.90
C ASN A 119 6.00 20.15 -7.29
N GLY A 120 5.68 19.20 -8.18
CA GLY A 120 6.65 18.27 -8.77
C GLY A 120 6.82 16.94 -8.04
N MET A 121 5.93 16.60 -7.09
CA MET A 121 5.92 15.29 -6.43
C MET A 121 5.29 14.22 -7.33
N VAL A 122 6.06 13.84 -8.34
CA VAL A 122 5.69 12.86 -9.37
C VAL A 122 6.86 11.93 -9.67
N MET A 123 6.54 10.75 -10.20
CA MET A 123 7.54 9.78 -10.63
C MET A 123 7.06 8.93 -11.80
N VAL A 124 8.00 8.21 -12.41
CA VAL A 124 7.73 7.25 -13.48
C VAL A 124 8.40 5.91 -13.21
N ILE A 125 7.67 4.85 -13.51
CA ILE A 125 8.19 3.48 -13.62
C ILE A 125 8.15 3.12 -15.11
N ASN A 126 9.23 2.57 -15.65
CA ASN A 126 9.35 2.17 -17.05
C ASN A 126 9.06 3.33 -18.03
N GLU A 127 9.77 4.45 -17.87
CA GLU A 127 9.70 5.57 -18.82
C GLU A 127 9.99 5.08 -20.26
N PRO A 128 9.19 5.50 -21.26
CA PRO A 128 9.35 5.00 -22.63
C PRO A 128 10.64 5.54 -23.27
N ALA A 129 11.64 4.67 -23.45
CA ALA A 129 12.92 5.02 -24.06
C ALA A 129 12.81 5.53 -25.51
N THR A 130 11.76 5.16 -26.23
CA THR A 130 11.55 5.49 -27.65
C THR A 130 10.67 6.71 -27.90
N ASN A 131 10.15 7.35 -26.84
CA ASN A 131 9.28 8.52 -26.97
C ASN A 131 9.86 9.72 -26.20
N PRO A 132 10.62 10.60 -26.88
CA PRO A 132 11.27 11.75 -26.23
C PRO A 132 10.26 12.79 -25.71
N ASN A 133 8.99 12.72 -26.12
CA ASN A 133 7.94 13.61 -25.63
C ASN A 133 7.30 13.08 -24.33
N ARG A 134 7.49 11.81 -23.97
CA ARG A 134 6.93 11.19 -22.78
C ARG A 134 7.99 10.88 -21.73
N THR A 135 8.62 11.93 -21.21
CA THR A 135 9.65 11.88 -20.18
C THR A 135 9.11 12.35 -18.83
N LEU A 136 9.77 11.98 -17.73
CA LEU A 136 9.50 12.49 -16.39
C LEU A 136 9.57 14.01 -16.30
N GLU A 137 10.47 14.63 -17.06
CA GLU A 137 10.60 16.08 -17.14
C GLU A 137 9.34 16.70 -17.73
N ASN A 138 8.85 16.19 -18.87
CA ASN A 138 7.62 16.67 -19.47
C ASN A 138 6.40 16.36 -18.59
N TYR A 139 6.38 15.21 -17.92
CA TYR A 139 5.33 14.87 -16.97
C TYR A 139 5.27 15.84 -15.78
N LYS A 140 6.44 16.24 -15.24
CA LYS A 140 6.55 17.29 -14.21
C LYS A 140 6.05 18.64 -14.72
N ALA A 141 6.40 19.02 -15.94
CA ALA A 141 5.94 20.27 -16.54
C ALA A 141 4.41 20.30 -16.72
N LEU A 142 3.80 19.19 -17.16
CA LEU A 142 2.34 19.07 -17.23
C LEU A 142 1.69 19.11 -15.84
N ALA A 143 2.31 18.46 -14.84
CA ALA A 143 1.81 18.43 -13.48
C ALA A 143 1.74 19.83 -12.85
N ALA A 144 2.70 20.71 -13.13
CA ALA A 144 2.75 22.06 -12.59
C ALA A 144 1.51 22.93 -12.96
N GLY A 145 0.86 22.63 -14.08
CA GLY A 145 -0.36 23.29 -14.54
C GLY A 145 -1.65 22.50 -14.29
N ALA A 146 -1.56 21.33 -13.65
CA ALA A 146 -2.71 20.47 -13.39
C ALA A 146 -3.42 20.83 -12.07
N GLN A 147 -4.51 20.13 -11.80
CA GLN A 147 -5.23 20.20 -10.53
C GLN A 147 -5.25 18.80 -9.91
N THR A 148 -4.74 18.70 -8.69
CA THR A 148 -4.76 17.45 -7.93
C THR A 148 -6.18 17.01 -7.62
N VAL A 149 -6.46 15.76 -7.98
CA VAL A 149 -7.68 15.04 -7.61
C VAL A 149 -7.28 13.84 -6.76
N LEU A 150 -7.82 13.76 -5.55
CA LEU A 150 -7.74 12.57 -4.71
C LEU A 150 -8.74 11.53 -5.22
N PRO A 151 -8.34 10.27 -5.47
CA PRO A 151 -9.31 9.21 -5.69
C PRO A 151 -10.31 9.15 -4.52
N GLY A 152 -11.61 9.30 -4.79
CA GLY A 152 -12.64 8.92 -3.80
C GLY A 152 -12.57 7.42 -3.55
N ASN A 153 -12.92 6.93 -2.34
CA ASN A 153 -12.73 5.58 -1.78
C ASN A 153 -12.70 4.40 -2.79
N ALA A 154 -11.69 4.38 -3.65
CA ALA A 154 -11.47 3.35 -4.63
C ALA A 154 -10.84 2.22 -3.85
N THR A 155 -11.52 1.07 -3.90
CA THR A 155 -11.09 -0.22 -3.39
C THR A 155 -9.57 -0.35 -3.55
N VAL A 156 -8.88 -0.70 -2.45
CA VAL A 156 -7.44 -0.97 -2.41
C VAL A 156 -7.10 -1.97 -3.51
N GLY A 157 -6.73 -1.45 -4.67
CA GLY A 157 -6.47 -2.22 -5.88
C GLY A 157 -4.98 -2.44 -6.02
N GLY A 158 -4.54 -3.67 -5.75
CA GLY A 158 -3.23 -4.17 -6.20
C GLY A 158 -2.02 -3.87 -5.32
N GLY A 159 -2.20 -3.36 -4.10
CA GLY A 159 -1.10 -3.24 -3.15
C GLY A 159 -1.42 -3.83 -1.78
N THR A 160 -0.60 -4.78 -1.34
CA THR A 160 -0.64 -5.28 0.03
C THR A 160 -0.09 -4.20 0.94
N SER A 161 -0.97 -3.64 1.79
CA SER A 161 -0.53 -2.87 2.96
C SER A 161 -0.11 -3.90 4.01
N GLY A 162 1.19 -3.99 4.28
CA GLY A 162 1.73 -4.93 5.26
C GLY A 162 1.33 -4.50 6.66
N THR A 163 0.27 -5.12 7.19
CA THR A 163 -0.10 -5.05 8.62
C THR A 163 -0.14 -6.49 9.12
N VAL A 164 0.59 -6.77 10.20
CA VAL A 164 0.59 -8.08 10.85
C VAL A 164 -0.81 -8.32 11.45
N ASP A 165 -1.47 -9.39 11.01
CA ASP A 165 -2.79 -9.82 11.48
C ASP A 165 -2.74 -10.28 12.94
N THR A 166 -3.67 -9.80 13.75
CA THR A 166 -4.09 -10.44 15.02
C THR A 166 -5.61 -10.38 15.06
N PRO A 167 -6.33 -11.51 15.29
CA PRO A 167 -7.75 -11.56 15.05
C PRO A 167 -8.51 -10.91 16.21
N THR A 168 -9.43 -9.99 15.92
CA THR A 168 -10.47 -9.63 16.89
C THR A 168 -11.83 -9.61 16.19
N GLY A 169 -12.77 -10.34 16.79
CA GLY A 169 -13.97 -10.85 16.16
C GLY A 169 -15.02 -9.80 15.80
N THR A 170 -15.81 -10.17 14.80
CA THR A 170 -17.00 -9.50 14.31
C THR A 170 -18.19 -9.73 15.24
N THR A 171 -18.98 -8.69 15.56
CA THR A 171 -20.46 -8.76 15.56
C THR A 171 -21.07 -7.36 15.38
N PRO A 172 -22.19 -7.19 14.64
CA PRO A 172 -22.69 -5.89 14.18
C PRO A 172 -23.92 -5.39 14.95
N GLY A 173 -24.18 -4.08 14.91
CA GLY A 173 -25.51 -3.55 15.27
C GLY A 173 -25.63 -2.04 15.46
N GLY A 174 -26.44 -1.40 14.61
CA GLY A 174 -27.56 -0.57 15.04
C GLY A 174 -27.33 0.92 15.29
N ASP A 175 -28.16 1.73 14.64
CA ASP A 175 -28.17 3.20 14.59
C ASP A 175 -28.52 3.94 15.89
N ALA A 176 -28.21 5.25 15.84
CA ALA A 176 -29.02 6.39 16.29
C ALA A 176 -28.43 7.30 17.40
N ALA A 177 -28.45 8.58 17.06
CA ALA A 177 -28.05 9.75 17.82
C ALA A 177 -28.93 10.03 19.05
N SER A 178 -28.35 10.69 20.06
CA SER A 178 -28.70 12.06 20.47
C SER A 178 -28.36 12.32 21.95
N SER A 179 -27.95 13.56 22.19
CA SER A 179 -27.42 14.16 23.42
C SER A 179 -28.47 14.60 24.45
N SER A 180 -28.19 14.35 25.74
CA SER A 180 -28.12 15.31 26.88
C SER A 180 -28.56 14.71 28.23
N PRO A 181 -28.05 15.22 29.38
CA PRO A 181 -28.02 14.50 30.65
C PRO A 181 -28.97 15.03 31.73
N ALA A 182 -29.31 14.21 32.74
CA ALA A 182 -29.75 14.67 34.07
C ALA A 182 -29.60 13.60 35.17
N ALA A 183 -28.68 13.90 36.10
CA ALA A 183 -28.70 13.77 37.57
C ALA A 183 -29.34 12.57 38.32
N ALA A 184 -28.49 12.07 39.24
CA ALA A 184 -28.72 11.76 40.66
C ALA A 184 -29.26 10.37 41.07
N GLY A 185 -28.49 9.71 41.94
CA GLY A 185 -28.92 8.57 42.74
C GLY A 185 -27.75 7.82 43.39
N ALA A 186 -27.38 8.24 44.60
CA ALA A 186 -26.33 7.64 45.44
C ALA A 186 -26.63 6.18 45.83
N GLY A 187 -25.60 5.37 46.07
CA GLY A 187 -25.82 4.06 46.69
C GLY A 187 -24.68 3.04 46.63
N MET A 188 -23.60 3.29 47.36
CA MET A 188 -22.92 2.39 48.31
C MET A 188 -22.43 0.98 47.88
N LEU A 189 -21.29 0.62 48.49
CA LEU A 189 -20.80 -0.71 48.87
C LEU A 189 -19.67 -1.32 48.02
N SER A 190 -18.51 -1.23 48.66
CA SER A 190 -17.20 -1.80 48.41
C SER A 190 -17.18 -3.31 48.13
N ALA A 191 -16.34 -3.65 47.14
CA ALA A 191 -15.53 -4.86 46.91
C ALA A 191 -15.82 -6.14 47.71
N PRO A 192 -15.99 -7.29 47.04
CA PRO A 192 -15.77 -8.60 47.65
C PRO A 192 -14.35 -9.12 47.44
N ALA A 193 -13.99 -9.99 48.38
CA ALA A 193 -12.69 -10.60 48.59
C ALA A 193 -12.35 -11.74 47.60
N ILE A 194 -11.07 -12.05 47.63
CA ILE A 194 -10.31 -13.19 47.07
C ILE A 194 -10.93 -14.54 47.48
N PHE A 195 -10.89 -15.57 46.62
CA PHE A 195 -10.39 -16.95 46.87
C PHE A 195 -10.65 -17.91 45.68
N THR A 196 -9.56 -18.26 44.98
CA THR A 196 -9.08 -19.59 44.50
C THR A 196 -9.95 -20.68 43.84
N LEU A 197 -9.28 -21.32 42.84
CA LEU A 197 -9.20 -22.77 42.48
C LEU A 197 -10.39 -23.44 41.77
N LEU A 198 -10.19 -23.88 40.52
CA LEU A 198 -10.31 -25.30 40.13
C LEU A 198 -9.64 -25.62 38.78
N SER A 199 -9.18 -26.87 38.70
CA SER A 199 -8.26 -27.50 37.75
C SER A 199 -8.91 -28.26 36.58
N ALA A 200 -8.04 -28.67 35.63
CA ALA A 200 -8.17 -29.75 34.63
C ALA A 200 -9.07 -29.44 33.41
N GLY A 201 -8.74 -29.76 32.17
CA GLY A 201 -7.68 -30.59 31.57
C GLY A 201 -8.27 -31.26 30.32
N ALA A 202 -7.56 -31.30 29.19
CA ALA A 202 -7.71 -32.33 28.14
C ALA A 202 -6.69 -32.10 27.01
N ALA A 203 -5.81 -33.08 26.86
CA ALA A 203 -4.89 -33.23 25.74
C ALA A 203 -5.59 -33.92 24.57
N ALA A 204 -5.21 -33.58 23.35
CA ALA A 204 -5.30 -34.46 22.19
C ALA A 204 -4.27 -34.03 21.13
N ALA A 205 -3.07 -34.61 21.24
CA ALA A 205 -2.14 -34.73 20.13
C ALA A 205 -2.30 -36.14 19.57
N LEU A 206 -2.61 -36.28 18.29
CA LEU A 206 -2.48 -37.54 17.57
C LEU A 206 -1.56 -37.32 16.38
N PHE A 207 -0.45 -38.05 16.41
CA PHE A 207 0.49 -38.24 15.33
C PHE A 207 -0.04 -39.31 14.37
N LEU A 208 0.40 -39.16 13.10
CA LEU A 208 0.23 -40.02 11.91
C LEU A 208 -1.06 -39.80 11.11
#